data_AF-A0A9D2SVJ4-F1
#
_entry.id   AF-A0A9D2SVJ4-F1
#
_cell.length_a   1.000
_cell.length_b   1.000
_cell.length_c   1.000
_cell.angle_alpha   90.00
_cell.angle_beta   90.00
_cell.angle_gamma   90.00
#
_symmetry.space_group_name_H-M   'P 1'
#
loop_
_entity.id
_entity.type
_entity.pdbx_description
1 polymer ?
#
loop_
_entity_poly.entity_id
_entity_poly.type
_entity_poly.pdbx_seq_one_letter_code
_entity_poly.pdbx_strand_id
1 'polypeptide(L)'
;MNIDTHLIRRYLNDEPLYSAEEAWIYRNADPVDQKRHDVVQELCHQLLDRRWPCFNHALYEALFPSLDTIVKETEIILIAAASDVPTYIRMHEGKAYLIIDLIQVANLTRIVAAMMHVIDNFICLETAMRCIAAEWPVSALSYTEKLDWICFRQGLANWLAWGEDSTVYQFPKGAKEHASALFKEAYQVSDPTLQHFILSRFPALPFWEQFPTVHGMCRFHEAFLRGGKPAICALYQKGWRSFGESC
;
A
#
# COMPACT_ATOMS: atom_id res chain seq x y z
N MET A 1 -0.26 13.92 -9.29
CA MET A 1 -1.26 13.31 -8.40
C MET A 1 -2.31 14.35 -8.15
N ASN A 2 -3.57 13.97 -8.32
CA ASN A 2 -4.69 14.88 -8.20
C ASN A 2 -5.36 14.61 -6.86
N ILE A 3 -5.23 15.56 -5.93
CA ILE A 3 -5.82 15.45 -4.60
C ILE A 3 -7.06 16.34 -4.57
N ASP A 4 -8.21 15.68 -4.53
CA ASP A 4 -9.49 16.32 -4.37
C ASP A 4 -9.79 16.58 -2.89
N THR A 5 -10.13 17.83 -2.58
CA THR A 5 -10.34 18.34 -1.22
C THR A 5 -11.73 18.90 -1.00
N HIS A 6 -12.66 18.80 -1.96
CA HIS A 6 -13.98 19.43 -1.84
C HIS A 6 -14.76 18.95 -0.61
N LEU A 7 -14.71 17.65 -0.28
CA LEU A 7 -15.39 17.10 0.90
C LEU A 7 -14.73 17.53 2.22
N ILE A 8 -13.40 17.67 2.25
CA ILE A 8 -12.71 18.24 3.41
C ILE A 8 -13.08 19.71 3.61
N ARG A 9 -13.17 20.50 2.53
CA ARG A 9 -13.57 21.90 2.62
C ARG A 9 -14.99 22.04 3.19
N ARG A 10 -15.92 21.18 2.74
CA ARG A 10 -17.27 21.12 3.32
C ARG A 10 -17.23 20.84 4.82
N TYR A 11 -16.42 19.88 5.25
CA TYR A 11 -16.27 19.55 6.68
C TYR A 11 -15.74 20.72 7.49
N LEU A 12 -14.66 21.35 7.02
CA LEU A 12 -14.03 22.49 7.71
C LEU A 12 -14.89 23.76 7.74
N ASN A 13 -15.90 23.84 6.86
CA ASN A 13 -16.86 24.94 6.81
C ASN A 13 -18.20 24.61 7.51
N ASP A 14 -18.32 23.46 8.19
CA ASP A 14 -19.56 22.96 8.78
C ASP A 14 -20.73 22.81 7.77
N GLU A 15 -20.40 22.56 6.51
CA GLU A 15 -21.38 22.27 5.46
C GLU A 15 -21.84 20.80 5.54
N PRO A 16 -23.06 20.47 5.06
CA PRO A 16 -23.50 19.08 4.97
C PRO A 16 -22.48 18.25 4.20
N LEU A 17 -22.06 17.07 4.69
CA LEU A 17 -21.03 16.24 4.04
C LEU A 17 -21.56 15.24 3.03
N TYR A 18 -22.78 14.78 3.27
CA TYR A 18 -23.38 13.70 2.49
C TYR A 18 -24.32 14.29 1.44
N SER A 19 -24.12 13.88 0.19
CA SER A 19 -25.06 14.08 -0.90
C SER A 19 -25.34 12.74 -1.59
N ALA A 20 -26.45 12.66 -2.34
CA ALA A 20 -26.78 11.47 -3.10
C ALA A 20 -25.77 11.19 -4.24
N GLU A 21 -25.20 12.25 -4.82
CA GLU A 21 -24.24 12.17 -5.93
C GLU A 21 -22.89 11.59 -5.50
N GLU A 22 -22.49 11.85 -4.25
CA GLU A 22 -21.19 11.43 -3.69
C GLU A 22 -21.30 10.18 -2.81
N ALA A 23 -22.50 9.58 -2.69
CA ALA A 23 -22.73 8.42 -1.82
C ALA A 23 -21.81 7.22 -2.14
N TRP A 24 -21.33 7.11 -3.38
CA TRP A 24 -20.40 6.05 -3.82
C TRP A 24 -19.02 6.15 -3.16
N ILE A 25 -18.62 7.33 -2.67
CA ILE A 25 -17.32 7.58 -2.06
C ILE A 25 -17.24 6.90 -0.69
N TYR A 26 -18.32 6.96 0.08
CA TYR A 26 -18.32 6.58 1.49
C TYR A 26 -18.49 5.07 1.71
N ARG A 27 -17.96 4.54 2.83
CA ARG A 27 -18.23 3.15 3.29
C ARG A 27 -19.47 3.07 4.17
N ASN A 28 -19.70 4.11 4.95
CA ASN A 28 -20.82 4.31 5.86
C ASN A 28 -21.13 5.82 5.98
N ALA A 29 -22.25 6.16 6.60
CA ALA A 29 -22.70 7.53 6.79
C ALA A 29 -22.81 7.89 8.28
N ASP A 30 -21.90 7.35 9.09
CA ASP A 30 -21.92 7.55 10.53
C ASP A 30 -21.62 9.02 10.89
N PRO A 31 -22.07 9.50 12.07
CA PRO A 31 -21.85 10.88 12.49
C PRO A 31 -20.36 11.23 12.58
N VAL A 32 -20.01 12.38 12.04
CA VAL A 32 -18.62 12.85 11.95
C VAL A 32 -18.24 13.66 13.20
N ASP A 33 -17.06 13.42 13.76
CA ASP A 33 -16.56 14.15 14.93
C ASP A 33 -16.14 15.57 14.54
N GLN A 34 -16.94 16.56 14.92
CA GLN A 34 -16.68 17.98 14.62
C GLN A 34 -15.49 18.57 15.40
N LYS A 35 -14.97 17.88 16.42
CA LYS A 35 -13.84 18.39 17.23
C LYS A 35 -12.48 18.18 16.56
N ARG A 36 -12.44 17.61 15.36
CA ARG A 36 -11.21 17.24 14.65
C ARG A 36 -10.81 18.22 13.54
N HIS A 37 -11.47 19.37 13.43
CA HIS A 37 -11.18 20.40 12.40
C HIS A 37 -9.68 20.73 12.31
N ASP A 38 -9.05 21.10 13.43
CA ASP A 38 -7.64 21.52 13.46
C ASP A 38 -6.70 20.45 12.89
N VAL A 39 -6.88 19.20 13.30
CA VAL A 39 -6.02 18.09 12.84
C VAL A 39 -6.31 17.72 11.39
N VAL A 40 -7.58 17.75 10.97
CA VAL A 40 -7.96 17.50 9.57
C VAL A 40 -7.39 18.57 8.65
N GLN A 41 -7.45 19.83 9.07
CA GLN A 41 -6.87 20.95 8.33
C GLN A 41 -5.35 20.80 8.19
N GLU A 42 -4.66 20.47 9.28
CA GLU A 42 -3.20 20.26 9.26
C GLU A 42 -2.80 19.09 8.36
N LEU A 43 -3.49 17.95 8.44
CA LEU A 43 -3.23 16.81 7.56
C LEU A 43 -3.47 17.16 6.09
N CYS A 44 -4.59 17.84 5.79
CA CYS A 44 -4.92 18.29 4.44
C CYS A 44 -3.83 19.22 3.88
N HIS A 45 -3.37 20.18 4.68
CA HIS A 45 -2.30 21.10 4.30
C HIS A 45 -0.99 20.36 3.97
N GLN A 46 -0.52 19.49 4.88
CA GLN A 46 0.71 18.73 4.65
C GLN A 46 0.63 17.80 3.43
N LEU A 47 -0.55 17.27 3.09
CA LEU A 47 -0.72 16.41 1.92
C LEU A 47 -0.59 17.15 0.59
N LEU A 48 -1.09 18.38 0.52
CA LEU A 48 -1.09 19.17 -0.72
C LEU A 48 0.31 19.63 -1.14
N ASP A 49 1.21 19.82 -0.17
CA ASP A 49 2.58 20.29 -0.42
C ASP A 49 3.59 19.15 -0.69
N ARG A 50 3.12 17.89 -0.69
CA ARG A 50 4.00 16.71 -0.84
C ARG A 50 4.36 16.39 -2.28
N ARG A 51 5.63 16.02 -2.46
CA ARG A 51 6.10 15.34 -3.68
C ARG A 51 5.90 13.83 -3.53
N TRP A 52 5.35 13.21 -4.57
CA TRP A 52 5.08 11.77 -4.59
C TRP A 52 5.99 11.05 -5.59
N PRO A 53 6.40 9.79 -5.29
CA PRO A 53 6.31 9.14 -3.99
C PRO A 53 7.26 9.81 -2.98
N CYS A 54 6.83 9.95 -1.73
CA CYS A 54 7.61 10.64 -0.69
C CYS A 54 8.63 9.72 -0.01
N PHE A 55 8.42 8.40 -0.04
CA PHE A 55 9.37 7.41 0.47
C PHE A 55 10.24 6.86 -0.66
N ASN A 56 11.52 6.66 -0.36
CA ASN A 56 12.46 5.99 -1.26
C ASN A 56 12.46 6.52 -2.70
N HIS A 57 12.30 7.83 -2.88
CA HIS A 57 12.05 8.45 -4.20
C HIS A 57 13.04 7.99 -5.29
N ALA A 58 14.34 7.98 -4.96
CA ALA A 58 15.39 7.56 -5.89
C ALA A 58 15.35 6.07 -6.27
N LEU A 59 14.72 5.21 -5.44
CA LEU A 59 14.45 3.81 -5.78
C LEU A 59 13.23 3.71 -6.69
N TYR A 60 12.16 4.45 -6.43
CA TYR A 60 10.99 4.49 -7.33
C TYR A 60 11.37 4.97 -8.73
N GLU A 61 12.12 6.08 -8.84
CA GLU A 61 12.60 6.59 -10.14
C GLU A 61 13.48 5.57 -10.87
N ALA A 62 14.29 4.80 -10.13
CA ALA A 62 15.18 3.81 -10.73
C ALA A 62 14.45 2.51 -11.13
N LEU A 63 13.35 2.18 -10.46
CA LEU A 63 12.62 0.93 -10.67
C LEU A 63 11.52 1.06 -11.71
N PHE A 64 10.83 2.21 -11.75
CA PHE A 64 9.55 2.32 -12.45
C PHE A 64 9.59 3.37 -13.56
N PRO A 65 9.77 2.96 -14.83
CA PRO A 65 9.73 3.88 -15.96
C PRO A 65 8.37 4.59 -16.13
N SER A 66 7.30 4.01 -15.60
CA SER A 66 5.93 4.54 -15.69
C SER A 66 5.53 5.45 -14.51
N LEU A 67 6.46 5.75 -13.60
CA LEU A 67 6.18 6.47 -12.35
C LEU A 67 5.43 7.78 -12.57
N ASP A 68 5.93 8.65 -13.45
CA ASP A 68 5.34 9.97 -13.68
C ASP A 68 3.90 9.88 -14.20
N THR A 69 3.64 8.95 -15.12
CA THR A 69 2.30 8.69 -15.65
C THR A 69 1.36 8.23 -14.53
N ILE A 70 1.77 7.25 -13.74
CA ILE A 70 0.96 6.70 -12.65
C ILE A 70 0.69 7.75 -11.57
N VAL A 71 1.70 8.54 -11.20
CA VAL A 71 1.54 9.65 -10.25
C VAL A 71 0.59 10.69 -10.81
N LYS A 72 0.64 11.01 -12.11
CA LYS A 72 -0.25 12.00 -12.76
C LYS A 72 -1.70 11.51 -12.82
N GLU A 73 -1.92 10.23 -13.07
CA GLU A 73 -3.27 9.62 -13.23
C GLU A 73 -3.93 9.22 -11.90
N THR A 74 -3.16 9.20 -10.81
CA THR A 74 -3.69 8.84 -9.49
C THR A 74 -4.57 9.97 -8.94
N GLU A 75 -5.84 9.64 -8.72
CA GLU A 75 -6.83 10.47 -8.04
C GLU A 75 -6.95 10.04 -6.58
N ILE A 76 -6.85 11.02 -5.70
CA ILE A 76 -7.08 10.88 -4.27
C ILE A 76 -8.25 11.77 -3.90
N ILE A 77 -9.22 11.23 -3.17
CA ILE A 77 -10.30 12.00 -2.57
C ILE A 77 -10.10 11.97 -1.06
N LEU A 78 -9.89 13.15 -0.47
CA LEU A 78 -9.84 13.30 0.97
C LEU A 78 -11.25 13.44 1.52
N ILE A 79 -11.56 12.69 2.57
CA ILE A 79 -12.85 12.75 3.26
C ILE A 79 -12.65 12.93 4.77
N ALA A 80 -13.66 13.50 5.40
CA ALA A 80 -13.80 13.55 6.85
C ALA A 80 -15.09 12.79 7.17
N ALA A 81 -14.98 11.47 7.28
CA ALA A 81 -16.11 10.60 7.50
C ALA A 81 -15.86 9.71 8.72
N ALA A 82 -16.78 8.78 8.95
CA ALA A 82 -16.65 7.80 10.01
C ALA A 82 -16.44 6.40 9.42
N SER A 83 -15.60 6.29 8.38
CA SER A 83 -15.23 5.00 7.76
C SER A 83 -14.72 3.99 8.79
N ASP A 84 -14.90 2.69 8.55
CA ASP A 84 -14.32 1.62 9.38
C ASP A 84 -12.80 1.45 9.18
N VAL A 85 -12.24 2.09 8.13
CA VAL A 85 -10.82 2.05 7.80
C VAL A 85 -10.30 3.44 7.37
N PRO A 86 -9.01 3.76 7.65
CA PRO A 86 -8.42 5.06 7.32
C PRO A 86 -8.29 5.30 5.82
N THR A 87 -8.13 4.24 5.04
CA THR A 87 -7.91 4.34 3.60
C THR A 87 -8.52 3.15 2.87
N TYR A 88 -8.95 3.37 1.62
CA TYR A 88 -9.50 2.32 0.75
C TYR A 88 -9.57 2.77 -0.70
N ILE A 89 -9.85 1.84 -1.62
CA ILE A 89 -10.05 2.13 -3.04
C ILE A 89 -11.55 2.02 -3.38
N ARG A 90 -12.03 2.94 -4.23
CA ARG A 90 -13.36 2.89 -4.84
C ARG A 90 -13.25 2.88 -6.35
N MET A 91 -14.05 2.01 -6.99
CA MET A 91 -14.25 2.05 -8.43
C MET A 91 -15.50 2.87 -8.72
N HIS A 92 -15.37 3.86 -9.59
CA HIS A 92 -16.48 4.66 -10.07
C HIS A 92 -16.25 5.01 -11.54
N GLU A 93 -17.26 4.75 -12.37
CA GLU A 93 -17.19 4.97 -13.83
C GLU A 93 -15.94 4.38 -14.51
N GLY A 94 -15.53 3.18 -14.06
CA GLY A 94 -14.36 2.49 -14.61
C GLY A 94 -12.99 3.03 -14.14
N LYS A 95 -12.96 4.06 -13.28
CA LYS A 95 -11.74 4.63 -12.69
C LYS A 95 -11.60 4.26 -11.21
N ALA A 96 -10.37 4.05 -10.77
CA ALA A 96 -10.03 3.77 -9.38
C ALA A 96 -9.64 5.06 -8.63
N TYR A 97 -10.34 5.34 -7.54
CA TYR A 97 -10.09 6.47 -6.65
C TYR A 97 -9.50 5.99 -5.33
N LEU A 98 -8.44 6.65 -4.88
CA LEU A 98 -7.89 6.44 -3.56
C LEU A 98 -8.65 7.30 -2.55
N ILE A 99 -9.28 6.70 -1.57
CA ILE A 99 -10.03 7.43 -0.55
C ILE A 99 -9.22 7.43 0.73
N ILE A 100 -9.06 8.62 1.33
CA ILE A 100 -8.32 8.80 2.58
C ILE A 100 -9.22 9.55 3.56
N ASP A 101 -9.60 8.87 4.64
CA ASP A 101 -10.41 9.43 5.71
C ASP A 101 -9.50 10.03 6.79
N LEU A 102 -9.39 11.36 6.78
CA LEU A 102 -8.47 12.09 7.67
C LEU A 102 -8.87 11.98 9.14
N ILE A 103 -10.15 11.75 9.45
CA ILE A 103 -10.61 11.54 10.83
C ILE A 103 -10.18 10.16 11.31
N GLN A 104 -10.36 9.13 10.47
CA GLN A 104 -9.94 7.79 10.82
C GLN A 104 -8.43 7.68 10.97
N VAL A 105 -7.65 8.35 10.11
CA VAL A 105 -6.20 8.49 10.31
C VAL A 105 -5.91 9.16 11.66
N ALA A 106 -6.59 10.26 11.99
CA ALA A 106 -6.42 10.96 13.26
C ALA A 106 -6.90 10.18 14.50
N ASN A 107 -7.63 9.08 14.32
CA ASN A 107 -8.03 8.17 15.40
C ASN A 107 -6.98 7.11 15.71
N LEU A 108 -6.04 6.84 14.80
CA LEU A 108 -4.99 5.83 14.99
C LEU A 108 -3.93 6.25 16.03
N THR A 109 -3.66 7.55 16.13
CA THR A 109 -2.61 8.11 16.98
C THR A 109 -2.91 9.57 17.30
N ARG A 110 -2.21 10.16 18.28
CA ARG A 110 -2.29 11.59 18.61
C ARG A 110 -1.18 12.42 17.98
N ILE A 111 -0.23 11.78 17.29
CA ILE A 111 0.98 12.42 16.76
C ILE A 111 0.78 12.66 15.26
N VAL A 112 0.75 13.92 14.83
CA VAL A 112 0.54 14.31 13.42
C VAL A 112 1.57 13.67 12.49
N ALA A 113 2.84 13.61 12.88
CA ALA A 113 3.87 12.94 12.10
C ALA A 113 3.58 11.45 11.86
N ALA A 114 3.01 10.76 12.85
CA ALA A 114 2.63 9.35 12.71
C ALA A 114 1.36 9.18 11.86
N MET A 115 0.41 10.11 11.93
CA MET A 115 -0.75 10.17 11.03
C MET A 115 -0.30 10.32 9.57
N MET A 116 0.60 11.27 9.31
CA MET A 116 1.15 11.48 7.97
C MET A 116 1.93 10.27 7.48
N HIS A 117 2.70 9.62 8.35
CA HIS A 117 3.40 8.38 7.98
C HIS A 117 2.43 7.28 7.51
N VAL A 118 1.25 7.14 8.11
CA VAL A 118 0.22 6.19 7.64
C VAL A 118 -0.27 6.55 6.24
N ILE A 119 -0.53 7.84 5.99
CA ILE A 119 -0.99 8.30 4.68
C ILE A 119 0.10 8.09 3.61
N ASP A 120 1.34 8.44 3.94
CA ASP A 120 2.50 8.29 3.08
C ASP A 120 2.75 6.83 2.70
N ASN A 121 2.73 5.95 3.70
CA ASN A 121 2.86 4.51 3.52
C ASN A 121 1.81 4.01 2.52
N PHE A 122 0.55 4.39 2.71
CA PHE A 122 -0.52 3.92 1.84
C PHE A 122 -0.41 4.44 0.40
N ILE A 123 -0.14 5.74 0.20
CA ILE A 123 0.01 6.32 -1.13
C ILE A 123 1.24 5.71 -1.84
N CYS A 124 2.36 5.55 -1.14
CA CYS A 124 3.56 4.94 -1.70
C CYS A 124 3.32 3.45 -2.05
N LEU A 125 2.64 2.70 -1.17
CA LEU A 125 2.27 1.31 -1.41
C LEU A 125 1.45 1.17 -2.68
N GLU A 126 0.36 1.94 -2.80
CA GLU A 126 -0.53 1.88 -3.96
C GLU A 126 0.17 2.34 -5.24
N THR A 127 1.02 3.36 -5.15
CA THR A 127 1.84 3.80 -6.29
C THR A 127 2.76 2.67 -6.77
N ALA A 128 3.48 2.00 -5.87
CA ALA A 128 4.33 0.85 -6.23
C ALA A 128 3.49 -0.31 -6.80
N MET A 129 2.36 -0.63 -6.18
CA MET A 129 1.47 -1.70 -6.62
C MET A 129 0.93 -1.47 -8.04
N ARG A 130 0.67 -0.22 -8.43
CA ARG A 130 0.27 0.19 -9.78
C ARG A 130 1.45 0.15 -10.76
N CYS A 131 2.62 0.65 -10.37
CA CYS A 131 3.83 0.60 -11.21
C CYS A 131 4.19 -0.83 -11.58
N ILE A 132 4.25 -1.71 -10.58
CA ILE A 132 4.56 -3.13 -10.78
C ILE A 132 3.52 -3.81 -11.69
N ALA A 133 2.23 -3.49 -11.52
CA ALA A 133 1.17 -4.08 -12.35
C ALA A 133 1.19 -3.59 -13.80
N ALA A 134 1.62 -2.34 -14.05
CA ALA A 134 1.77 -1.79 -15.38
C ALA A 134 2.91 -2.46 -16.16
N GLU A 135 4.00 -2.82 -15.48
CA GLU A 135 5.16 -3.48 -16.11
C GLU A 135 4.99 -4.99 -16.23
N TRP A 136 4.32 -5.61 -15.26
CA TRP A 136 4.13 -7.06 -15.21
C TRP A 136 2.64 -7.41 -15.19
N PRO A 137 1.91 -7.24 -16.31
CA PRO A 137 0.53 -7.66 -16.40
C PRO A 137 0.45 -9.18 -16.27
N VAL A 138 -0.36 -9.66 -15.33
CA VAL A 138 -0.57 -11.09 -15.09
C VAL A 138 -2.03 -11.45 -15.24
N SER A 139 -2.29 -12.59 -15.88
CA SER A 139 -3.61 -13.20 -15.99
C SER A 139 -3.49 -14.71 -15.82
N ALA A 140 -4.43 -15.32 -15.08
CA ALA A 140 -4.53 -16.77 -14.91
C ALA A 140 -3.25 -17.46 -14.38
N LEU A 141 -2.89 -17.17 -13.13
CA LEU A 141 -1.75 -17.79 -12.44
C LEU A 141 -2.15 -19.12 -11.77
N SER A 142 -1.27 -20.13 -11.84
CA SER A 142 -1.32 -21.32 -10.98
C SER A 142 -1.10 -20.95 -9.50
N TYR A 143 -1.27 -21.92 -8.59
CA TYR A 143 -1.12 -21.65 -7.16
C TYR A 143 0.30 -21.16 -6.79
N THR A 144 1.34 -21.84 -7.24
CA THR A 144 2.74 -21.45 -6.96
C THR A 144 3.09 -20.11 -7.62
N GLU A 145 2.62 -19.89 -8.85
CA GLU A 145 2.78 -18.60 -9.53
C GLU A 145 2.07 -17.45 -8.80
N LYS A 146 0.93 -17.72 -8.15
CA LYS A 146 0.28 -16.71 -7.28
C LYS A 146 1.13 -16.40 -6.06
N LEU A 147 1.70 -17.41 -5.40
CA LEU A 147 2.59 -17.19 -4.26
C LEU A 147 3.82 -16.37 -4.67
N ASP A 148 4.44 -16.71 -5.80
CA ASP A 148 5.55 -15.97 -6.40
C ASP A 148 5.17 -14.53 -6.72
N TRP A 149 4.01 -14.33 -7.35
CA TRP A 149 3.52 -13.00 -7.70
C TRP A 149 3.23 -12.15 -6.47
N ILE A 150 2.60 -12.71 -5.44
CA ILE A 150 2.35 -12.00 -4.18
C ILE A 150 3.68 -11.64 -3.51
N CYS A 151 4.59 -12.60 -3.40
CA CYS A 151 5.92 -12.41 -2.82
C CYS A 151 6.70 -11.30 -3.55
N PHE A 152 6.69 -11.30 -4.88
CA PHE A 152 7.34 -10.27 -5.67
C PHE A 152 6.64 -8.90 -5.54
N ARG A 153 5.35 -8.83 -5.88
CA ARG A 153 4.63 -7.56 -6.00
C ARG A 153 4.33 -6.94 -4.63
N GLN A 154 3.69 -7.68 -3.73
CA GLN A 154 3.37 -7.15 -2.40
C GLN A 154 4.62 -6.98 -1.57
N GLY A 155 5.60 -7.90 -1.70
CA GLY A 155 6.88 -7.78 -1.01
C GLY A 155 7.65 -6.51 -1.39
N LEU A 156 7.81 -6.24 -2.70
CA LEU A 156 8.48 -5.02 -3.16
C LEU A 156 7.71 -3.76 -2.75
N ALA A 157 6.38 -3.74 -2.97
CA ALA A 157 5.59 -2.55 -2.71
C ALA A 157 5.56 -2.19 -1.22
N ASN A 158 5.40 -3.18 -0.33
CA ASN A 158 5.47 -2.94 1.12
C ASN A 158 6.88 -2.57 1.56
N TRP A 159 7.92 -3.14 0.96
CA TRP A 159 9.30 -2.75 1.26
C TRP A 159 9.56 -1.28 0.87
N LEU A 160 9.16 -0.86 -0.33
CA LEU A 160 9.31 0.53 -0.79
C LEU A 160 8.48 1.53 0.04
N ALA A 161 7.33 1.09 0.57
CA ALA A 161 6.44 1.91 1.39
C ALA A 161 6.74 1.85 2.90
N TRP A 162 7.68 1.00 3.34
CA TRP A 162 7.92 0.74 4.77
C TRP A 162 8.36 1.98 5.56
N GLY A 163 9.12 2.88 4.93
CA GLY A 163 9.51 4.15 5.52
C GLY A 163 10.28 5.02 4.53
N GLU A 164 10.70 6.20 4.99
CA GLU A 164 11.29 7.22 4.12
C GLU A 164 12.59 6.77 3.43
N ASP A 165 13.46 6.09 4.19
CA ASP A 165 14.78 5.67 3.73
C ASP A 165 15.04 4.18 4.04
N SER A 166 15.23 3.38 2.98
CA SER A 166 15.52 1.95 3.06
C SER A 166 16.84 1.62 3.75
N THR A 167 17.74 2.58 3.95
CA THR A 167 19.02 2.39 4.66
C THR A 167 18.86 2.21 6.16
N VAL A 168 17.75 2.65 6.75
CA VAL A 168 17.51 2.60 8.21
C VAL A 168 16.42 1.61 8.61
N TYR A 169 15.95 0.79 7.67
CA TYR A 169 14.89 -0.18 7.95
C TYR A 169 15.28 -1.18 9.03
N GLN A 170 14.35 -1.43 9.94
CA GLN A 170 14.46 -2.46 10.97
C GLN A 170 13.23 -3.36 10.90
N PHE A 171 13.46 -4.64 10.64
CA PHE A 171 12.40 -5.65 10.66
C PHE A 171 12.46 -6.44 11.97
N PRO A 172 11.31 -6.97 12.45
CA PRO A 172 11.27 -7.78 13.66
C PRO A 172 12.21 -8.98 13.53
N LYS A 173 12.90 -9.28 14.64
CA LYS A 173 13.79 -10.44 14.74
C LYS A 173 12.97 -11.72 14.49
N GLY A 174 13.47 -12.60 13.63
CA GLY A 174 12.80 -13.86 13.30
C GLY A 174 11.74 -13.77 12.19
N ALA A 175 11.37 -12.57 11.74
CA ALA A 175 10.33 -12.40 10.71
C ALA A 175 10.72 -13.09 9.40
N LYS A 176 11.99 -13.01 9.01
CA LYS A 176 12.50 -13.67 7.80
C LYS A 176 12.41 -15.17 7.92
N GLU A 177 12.95 -15.74 9.00
CA GLU A 177 13.03 -17.19 9.22
C GLU A 177 11.62 -17.78 9.25
N HIS A 178 10.70 -17.15 9.99
CA HIS A 178 9.30 -17.55 10.10
C HIS A 178 8.58 -17.48 8.75
N ALA A 179 8.63 -16.33 8.07
CA ALA A 179 7.95 -16.16 6.78
C ALA A 179 8.52 -17.09 5.71
N SER A 180 9.83 -17.34 5.71
CA SER A 180 10.48 -18.25 4.76
C SER A 180 10.10 -19.72 5.02
N ALA A 181 9.98 -20.13 6.28
CA ALA A 181 9.53 -21.47 6.64
C ALA A 181 8.09 -21.72 6.15
N LEU A 182 7.17 -20.82 6.50
CA LEU A 182 5.78 -20.89 6.05
C LEU A 182 5.65 -20.82 4.54
N PHE A 183 6.45 -19.98 3.87
CA PHE A 183 6.45 -19.91 2.41
C PHE A 183 6.87 -21.23 1.78
N LYS A 184 7.94 -21.88 2.27
CA LYS A 184 8.41 -23.18 1.77
C LYS A 184 7.36 -24.27 1.96
N GLU A 185 6.72 -24.33 3.12
CA GLU A 185 5.61 -25.26 3.38
C GLU A 185 4.45 -25.01 2.42
N ALA A 186 4.02 -23.76 2.28
CA ALA A 186 2.93 -23.37 1.38
C ALA A 186 3.25 -23.73 -0.08
N TYR A 187 4.48 -23.55 -0.54
CA TYR A 187 4.90 -23.82 -1.91
C TYR A 187 4.86 -25.31 -2.28
N GLN A 188 4.96 -26.21 -1.29
CA GLN A 188 4.91 -27.66 -1.48
C GLN A 188 3.50 -28.24 -1.42
N VAL A 189 2.48 -27.43 -1.10
CA VAL A 189 1.10 -27.90 -1.01
C VAL A 189 0.58 -28.29 -2.39
N SER A 190 0.13 -29.54 -2.52
CA SER A 190 -0.48 -30.08 -3.74
C SER A 190 -2.01 -30.18 -3.66
N ASP A 191 -2.61 -30.16 -2.47
CA ASP A 191 -4.06 -30.24 -2.28
C ASP A 191 -4.77 -28.94 -2.72
N PRO A 192 -5.65 -28.97 -3.73
CA PRO A 192 -6.30 -27.75 -4.24
C PRO A 192 -7.19 -27.02 -3.23
N THR A 193 -7.78 -27.74 -2.28
CA THR A 193 -8.65 -27.15 -1.26
C THR A 193 -7.83 -26.33 -0.28
N LEU A 194 -6.69 -26.88 0.17
CA LEU A 194 -5.74 -26.19 1.03
C LEU A 194 -5.08 -25.02 0.30
N GLN A 195 -4.71 -25.18 -0.97
CA GLN A 195 -4.20 -24.07 -1.80
C GLN A 195 -5.18 -22.90 -1.85
N HIS A 196 -6.47 -23.19 -2.10
CA HIS A 196 -7.51 -22.16 -2.10
C HIS A 196 -7.70 -21.51 -0.72
N PHE A 197 -7.68 -22.32 0.34
CA PHE A 197 -7.77 -21.82 1.70
C PHE A 197 -6.61 -20.87 2.06
N ILE A 198 -5.37 -21.24 1.72
CA ILE A 198 -4.17 -20.41 1.95
C ILE A 198 -4.32 -19.05 1.24
N LEU A 199 -4.64 -19.08 -0.06
CA LEU A 199 -4.76 -17.86 -0.87
C LEU A 199 -5.90 -16.94 -0.44
N SER A 200 -7.00 -17.49 0.06
CA SER A 200 -8.15 -16.70 0.53
C SER A 200 -7.96 -16.15 1.94
N ARG A 201 -7.17 -16.80 2.79
CA ARG A 201 -7.01 -16.42 4.20
C ARG A 201 -5.84 -15.52 4.49
N PHE A 202 -4.73 -15.64 3.78
CA PHE A 202 -3.54 -14.86 4.12
C PHE A 202 -3.76 -13.33 4.16
N PRO A 203 -4.62 -12.69 3.33
CA PRO A 203 -4.79 -11.23 3.39
C PRO A 203 -5.46 -10.74 4.69
N ALA A 204 -6.16 -11.64 5.40
CA ALA A 204 -6.83 -11.35 6.66
C ALA A 204 -5.93 -11.60 7.89
N LEU A 205 -4.71 -12.11 7.70
CA LEU A 205 -3.76 -12.32 8.78
C LEU A 205 -3.15 -10.98 9.24
N PRO A 206 -2.71 -10.88 10.51
CA PRO A 206 -1.84 -9.80 10.95
C PRO A 206 -0.66 -9.62 9.99
N PHE A 207 -0.23 -8.38 9.77
CA PHE A 207 0.75 -8.06 8.73
C PHE A 207 1.99 -8.98 8.72
N TRP A 208 2.62 -9.19 9.90
CA TRP A 208 3.82 -10.03 10.00
C TRP A 208 3.57 -11.53 9.80
N GLU A 209 2.31 -11.97 9.80
CA GLU A 209 1.89 -13.34 9.47
C GLU A 209 1.47 -13.49 8.00
N GLN A 210 1.45 -12.40 7.22
CA GLN A 210 1.24 -12.45 5.76
C GLN A 210 2.49 -12.97 5.06
N PHE A 211 2.81 -14.24 5.30
CA PHE A 211 4.09 -14.84 4.99
C PHE A 211 4.59 -14.64 3.54
N PRO A 212 3.77 -14.64 2.46
CA PRO A 212 4.30 -14.38 1.12
C PRO A 212 4.82 -12.94 1.00
N THR A 213 4.06 -11.97 1.53
CA THR A 213 4.42 -10.56 1.52
C THR A 213 5.67 -10.31 2.34
N VAL A 214 5.72 -10.83 3.57
CA VAL A 214 6.87 -10.66 4.48
C VAL A 214 8.11 -11.34 3.93
N HIS A 215 7.98 -12.55 3.38
CA HIS A 215 9.09 -13.24 2.72
C HIS A 215 9.66 -12.40 1.58
N GLY A 216 8.80 -11.83 0.74
CA GLY A 216 9.19 -10.91 -0.33
C GLY A 216 9.89 -9.64 0.17
N MET A 217 9.33 -8.98 1.17
CA MET A 217 9.94 -7.79 1.80
C MET A 217 11.35 -8.09 2.32
N CYS A 218 11.53 -9.21 3.03
CA CYS A 218 12.83 -9.62 3.54
C CYS A 218 13.81 -9.87 2.39
N ARG A 219 13.40 -10.51 1.29
CA ARG A 219 14.29 -10.75 0.15
C ARG A 219 14.75 -9.48 -0.55
N PHE A 220 13.85 -8.51 -0.74
CA PHE A 220 14.25 -7.19 -1.25
C PHE A 220 15.18 -6.49 -0.27
N HIS A 221 14.88 -6.51 1.03
CA HIS A 221 15.76 -5.92 2.03
C HIS A 221 17.17 -6.54 2.02
N GLU A 222 17.29 -7.86 1.90
CA GLU A 222 18.59 -8.54 1.79
C GLU A 222 19.35 -8.24 0.50
N ALA A 223 18.64 -8.08 -0.62
CA ALA A 223 19.26 -7.60 -1.85
C ALA A 223 19.82 -6.19 -1.65
N PHE A 224 19.07 -5.32 -0.98
CA PHE A 224 19.49 -3.95 -0.69
C PHE A 224 20.71 -3.91 0.23
N LEU A 225 20.73 -4.71 1.31
CA LEU A 225 21.89 -4.78 2.20
C LEU A 225 23.15 -5.29 1.50
N ARG A 226 23.03 -6.16 0.49
CA ARG A 226 24.17 -6.72 -0.24
C ARG A 226 24.75 -5.80 -1.31
N GLY A 227 23.92 -4.99 -1.96
CA GLY A 227 24.38 -4.21 -3.12
C GLY A 227 23.59 -2.94 -3.41
N GLY A 228 22.83 -2.45 -2.43
CA GLY A 228 22.06 -1.21 -2.50
C GLY A 228 21.04 -1.20 -3.64
N LYS A 229 20.80 0.01 -4.17
CA LYS A 229 19.89 0.25 -5.30
C LYS A 229 20.17 -0.64 -6.52
N PRO A 230 21.43 -0.83 -7.00
CA PRO A 230 21.70 -1.72 -8.14
C PRO A 230 21.22 -3.16 -7.93
N ALA A 231 21.37 -3.71 -6.74
CA ALA A 231 20.91 -5.07 -6.44
C ALA A 231 19.37 -5.18 -6.45
N ILE A 232 18.66 -4.14 -6.03
CA ILE A 232 17.19 -4.09 -6.11
C ILE A 232 16.72 -4.01 -7.55
N CYS A 233 17.31 -3.13 -8.37
CA CYS A 233 16.99 -3.03 -9.79
C CYS A 233 17.24 -4.36 -10.51
N ALA A 234 18.38 -5.01 -10.24
CA ALA A 234 18.70 -6.31 -10.81
C ALA A 234 17.71 -7.41 -10.37
N LEU A 235 17.29 -7.40 -9.09
CA LEU A 235 16.30 -8.35 -8.59
C LEU A 235 14.92 -8.11 -9.22
N TYR A 236 14.51 -6.85 -9.36
CA TYR A 236 13.25 -6.47 -10.00
C TYR A 236 13.21 -6.89 -11.49
N GLN A 237 14.29 -6.67 -12.23
CA GLN A 237 14.40 -7.01 -13.65
C GLN A 237 14.33 -8.53 -13.92
N LYS A 238 14.72 -9.37 -12.96
CA LYS A 238 14.53 -10.83 -13.07
C LYS A 238 13.05 -11.23 -13.12
N GLY A 239 12.17 -10.37 -12.61
CA GLY A 239 10.73 -10.60 -12.59
C GLY A 239 10.29 -11.56 -11.49
N TRP A 240 9.01 -11.94 -11.56
CA TRP A 240 8.31 -12.63 -10.49
C TRP A 240 8.32 -14.16 -10.59
N ARG A 241 8.62 -14.75 -11.76
CA ARG A 241 8.54 -16.21 -11.94
C ARG A 241 9.60 -16.93 -11.11
N SER A 242 9.19 -17.96 -10.35
CA SER A 242 10.04 -18.68 -9.39
C SER A 242 10.73 -17.75 -8.39
N PHE A 243 10.13 -16.58 -8.13
CA PHE A 243 10.73 -15.58 -7.25
C PHE A 243 10.89 -16.18 -5.85
N GLY A 244 9.82 -16.70 -5.26
CA GLY A 244 9.84 -17.27 -3.91
C GLY A 244 10.56 -18.62 -3.79
N GLU A 245 10.76 -19.33 -4.90
CA GLU A 245 11.43 -20.65 -4.92
C GLU A 245 12.94 -20.57 -4.67
N SER A 246 13.59 -19.45 -5.03
CA SER A 246 15.05 -19.33 -5.06
C SER A 246 15.71 -19.11 -3.68
N CYS A 247 15.42 -19.97 -2.70
CA CYS A 247 15.94 -19.91 -1.32
C CYS A 247 16.48 -21.26 -0.80
#